data_AF-A0A369I772-F1
#
_entry.id   AF-A0A369I772-F1
#
_cell.length_a   1.000
_cell.length_b   1.000
_cell.length_c   1.000
_cell.angle_alpha   90.00
_cell.angle_beta   90.00
_cell.angle_gamma   90.00
#
_symmetry.space_group_name_H-M   'P 1'
#
loop_
_entity.id
_entity.type
_entity.pdbx_description
1 polymer ?
#
loop_
_entity_poly.entity_id
_entity_poly.type
_entity_poly.pdbx_seq_one_letter_code
_entity_poly.pdbx_strand_id
1 'polypeptide(L)'
;MFSLWRYFVIGILLISKVALAQTTTVLTYDANGNRISKQIKGSSPYPTVTASPEAVAPSQPSTLLASGCTGGSIQWQPLNQAGSQIVVNPAATTQYTAQCVVQGCANNGFAKQTVTVINCPTVSLTVTANPTLVKYGQSVNLFASGCNNGTVSWSSGNVGSPTITSIYGAATIFTATCKSLYCPDLGTGTVVVGGQTGCLPGDVLITKQNGAWSDASTWVCGRMPTSSDIVYISHQVTLYVNASGTGTSGYAKFIIQGRDGTLIYDNLSKIIIPQN
;
A
#
# COMPACT_ATOMS: atom_id res chain seq x y z
N MET A 1 -44.52 14.75 -34.61
CA MET A 1 -43.58 13.67 -35.00
C MET A 1 -42.18 14.25 -34.95
N PHE A 2 -41.28 13.52 -34.31
CA PHE A 2 -39.90 13.87 -33.96
C PHE A 2 -39.05 14.38 -35.12
N SER A 3 -38.14 15.33 -34.85
CA SER A 3 -36.69 15.10 -34.99
C SER A 3 -35.91 16.39 -34.65
N LEU A 4 -35.42 16.46 -33.41
CA LEU A 4 -34.30 17.31 -33.03
C LEU A 4 -33.02 16.58 -33.41
N TRP A 5 -32.22 17.08 -34.36
CA TRP A 5 -30.78 16.81 -34.40
C TRP A 5 -30.08 17.96 -35.12
N ARG A 6 -29.32 18.78 -34.38
CA ARG A 6 -28.21 19.54 -34.96
C ARG A 6 -27.20 19.95 -33.89
N TYR A 7 -26.17 19.10 -33.81
CA TYR A 7 -24.76 19.40 -33.51
C TYR A 7 -24.45 20.40 -32.39
N PHE A 8 -24.20 19.86 -31.20
CA PHE A 8 -23.40 20.50 -30.17
C PHE A 8 -21.95 20.56 -30.65
N VAL A 9 -21.52 21.70 -31.19
CA VAL A 9 -20.09 22.00 -31.35
C VAL A 9 -19.59 22.41 -29.97
N ILE A 10 -18.92 21.49 -29.27
CA ILE A 10 -18.16 21.80 -28.06
C ILE A 10 -16.93 22.59 -28.52
N GLY A 11 -17.10 23.91 -28.59
CA GLY A 11 -15.97 24.83 -28.71
C GLY A 11 -15.18 24.76 -27.41
N ILE A 12 -14.08 23.99 -27.42
CA ILE A 12 -13.06 24.06 -26.38
C ILE A 12 -12.45 25.46 -26.48
N LEU A 13 -12.95 26.36 -25.64
CA LEU A 13 -12.38 27.68 -25.44
C LEU A 13 -11.09 27.50 -24.61
N LEU A 14 -9.99 27.16 -25.30
CA LEU A 14 -8.64 27.33 -24.77
C LEU A 14 -8.39 28.82 -24.59
N ILE A 15 -8.88 29.40 -23.50
CA ILE A 15 -8.46 30.73 -23.07
C ILE A 15 -7.02 30.57 -22.58
N SER A 16 -6.06 30.63 -23.51
CA SER A 16 -4.71 31.02 -23.13
C SER A 16 -4.84 32.42 -22.54
N LYS A 17 -4.70 32.52 -21.21
CA LYS A 17 -4.50 33.81 -20.54
C LYS A 17 -3.18 34.35 -21.06
N VAL A 18 -3.21 35.05 -22.20
CA VAL A 18 -2.07 35.87 -22.62
C VAL A 18 -2.01 36.99 -21.59
N ALA A 19 -1.12 36.84 -20.62
CA ALA A 19 -0.82 37.89 -19.66
C ALA A 19 -0.28 39.08 -20.46
N LEU A 20 -1.03 40.19 -20.47
CA LEU A 20 -0.61 41.42 -21.12
C LEU A 20 0.74 41.85 -20.53
N ALA A 21 1.76 41.97 -21.38
CA ALA A 21 3.05 42.53 -20.98
C ALA A 21 2.86 44.02 -20.65
N GLN A 22 2.87 44.35 -19.35
CA GLN A 22 2.83 45.73 -18.90
C GLN A 22 4.20 46.39 -19.14
N THR A 23 4.24 47.48 -19.91
CA THR A 23 5.48 48.23 -20.13
C THR A 23 5.44 49.51 -19.31
N THR A 24 6.47 49.72 -18.49
CA THR A 24 6.63 50.96 -17.75
C THR A 24 7.59 51.86 -18.54
N THR A 25 7.14 53.07 -18.87
CA THR A 25 7.98 54.07 -19.53
C THR A 25 8.47 55.06 -18.48
N VAL A 26 9.77 55.12 -18.27
CA VAL A 26 10.41 56.14 -17.43
C VAL A 26 10.93 57.25 -18.35
N LEU A 27 10.51 58.47 -18.08
CA LEU A 27 10.95 59.68 -18.78
C LEU A 27 11.81 60.51 -17.81
N THR A 28 13.00 60.89 -18.23
CA THR A 28 13.83 61.84 -17.49
C THR A 28 13.83 63.18 -18.22
N TYR A 29 13.76 64.27 -17.46
CA TYR A 29 13.74 65.64 -17.98
C TYR A 29 14.90 66.44 -17.38
N ASP A 30 15.37 67.47 -18.10
CA ASP A 30 16.35 68.43 -17.60
C ASP A 30 15.69 69.52 -16.75
N ALA A 31 16.50 70.41 -16.17
CA ALA A 31 16.02 71.53 -15.37
C ALA A 31 15.14 72.52 -16.16
N ASN A 32 15.17 72.46 -17.50
CA ASN A 32 14.39 73.31 -18.40
C ASN A 32 13.11 72.61 -18.90
N GLY A 33 12.82 71.39 -18.44
CA GLY A 33 11.67 70.60 -18.85
C GLY A 33 11.83 69.88 -20.19
N ASN A 34 13.02 69.87 -20.80
CA ASN A 34 13.28 69.07 -21.99
C ASN A 34 13.52 67.63 -21.62
N ARG A 35 13.00 66.70 -22.41
CA ARG A 35 13.19 65.27 -22.19
C ARG A 35 14.62 64.86 -22.54
N ILE A 36 15.32 64.30 -21.56
CA ILE A 36 16.69 63.79 -21.69
C ILE A 36 16.69 62.34 -22.18
N SER A 37 15.77 61.49 -21.70
CA SER A 37 15.75 60.09 -22.09
C SER A 37 14.36 59.45 -22.05
N LYS A 38 14.23 58.31 -22.74
CA LYS A 38 13.10 57.38 -22.65
C LYS A 38 13.64 55.99 -22.35
N GLN A 39 13.32 55.43 -21.19
CA GLN A 39 13.57 54.02 -20.92
C GLN A 39 12.24 53.27 -20.91
N ILE A 40 12.13 52.25 -21.76
CA ILE A 40 11.01 51.30 -21.73
C ILE A 40 11.51 50.06 -20.99
N LYS A 41 10.90 49.74 -19.86
CA LYS A 41 11.15 48.49 -19.15
C LYS A 41 10.01 47.51 -19.43
N GLY A 42 10.35 46.31 -19.87
CA GLY A 42 9.39 45.24 -20.14
C GLY A 42 8.92 44.53 -18.86
N SER A 43 7.98 43.59 -19.03
CA SER A 43 7.63 42.61 -18.00
C SER A 43 8.32 41.28 -18.28
N SER A 44 8.81 40.65 -17.23
CA SER A 44 9.34 39.29 -17.28
C SER A 44 8.23 38.27 -17.56
N PRO A 45 8.51 37.14 -18.24
CA PRO A 45 7.53 36.08 -18.45
C PRO A 45 7.03 35.47 -17.13
N TYR A 46 5.80 34.95 -17.16
CA TYR A 46 5.23 34.20 -16.05
C TYR A 46 5.77 32.76 -16.09
N PRO A 47 6.46 32.30 -15.04
CA PRO A 47 6.89 30.91 -14.99
C PRO A 47 5.69 29.98 -14.75
N THR A 48 5.85 28.70 -15.05
CA THR A 48 4.99 27.63 -14.57
C THR A 48 5.71 26.89 -13.47
N VAL A 49 5.00 26.54 -12.39
CA VAL A 49 5.58 25.79 -11.25
C VAL A 49 4.82 24.49 -11.05
N THR A 50 5.55 23.42 -10.78
CA THR A 50 5.01 22.14 -10.34
C THR A 50 5.72 21.67 -9.07
N ALA A 51 5.01 20.88 -8.25
CA ALA A 51 5.58 20.17 -7.11
C ALA A 51 5.47 18.66 -7.33
N SER A 52 6.50 17.92 -6.95
CA SER A 52 6.48 16.46 -7.01
C SER A 52 7.20 15.87 -5.80
N PRO A 53 6.48 15.22 -4.86
CA PRO A 53 5.02 15.16 -4.74
C PRO A 53 4.38 16.49 -4.26
N GLU A 54 3.10 16.73 -4.57
CA GLU A 54 2.37 17.93 -4.11
C GLU A 54 1.93 17.87 -2.64
N ALA A 55 1.89 16.67 -2.07
CA ALA A 55 1.59 16.43 -0.67
C ALA A 55 2.62 15.49 -0.04
N VAL A 56 3.04 15.82 1.18
CA VAL A 56 4.11 15.14 1.91
C VAL A 56 3.77 14.99 3.38
N ALA A 57 4.36 14.00 4.05
CA ALA A 57 4.39 13.97 5.51
C ALA A 57 5.31 15.08 6.05
N PRO A 58 5.22 15.44 7.35
CA PRO A 58 6.02 16.53 7.91
C PRO A 58 7.52 16.31 7.68
N SER A 59 8.20 17.35 7.19
CA SER A 59 9.65 17.37 6.90
C SER A 59 10.11 16.39 5.80
N GLN A 60 9.19 15.77 5.06
CA GLN A 60 9.53 14.95 3.89
C GLN A 60 9.80 15.81 2.64
N PRO A 61 10.67 15.34 1.72
CA PRO A 61 11.08 16.14 0.58
C PRO A 61 9.99 16.24 -0.49
N SER A 62 9.87 17.43 -1.08
CA SER A 62 9.14 17.70 -2.31
C SER A 62 10.04 18.46 -3.27
N THR A 63 10.04 18.09 -4.54
CA THR A 63 10.80 18.79 -5.58
C THR A 63 9.92 19.82 -6.26
N LEU A 64 10.32 21.08 -6.23
CA LEU A 64 9.68 22.17 -6.97
C LEU A 64 10.44 22.41 -8.26
N LEU A 65 9.72 22.45 -9.38
CA LEU A 65 10.25 22.73 -10.71
C LEU A 65 9.56 23.97 -11.27
N ALA A 66 10.35 24.96 -11.68
CA ALA A 66 9.90 26.16 -12.35
C ALA A 66 10.47 26.23 -13.78
N SER A 67 9.60 26.48 -14.76
CA SER A 67 9.95 26.63 -16.17
C SER A 67 9.32 27.89 -16.77
N GLY A 68 9.76 28.31 -17.96
CA GLY A 68 9.20 29.48 -18.65
C GLY A 68 9.84 30.83 -18.30
N CYS A 69 10.97 30.84 -17.59
CA CYS A 69 11.74 32.05 -17.31
C CYS A 69 12.87 32.28 -18.34
N THR A 70 12.49 32.61 -19.58
CA THR A 70 13.45 32.83 -20.66
C THR A 70 14.23 34.13 -20.44
N GLY A 71 15.56 34.07 -20.49
CA GLY A 71 16.43 35.24 -20.34
C GLY A 71 16.55 35.78 -18.92
N GLY A 72 16.09 35.03 -17.92
CA GLY A 72 16.14 35.42 -16.51
C GLY A 72 16.53 34.28 -15.58
N SER A 73 16.44 34.53 -14.28
CA SER A 73 16.65 33.54 -13.22
C SER A 73 15.40 33.40 -12.36
N ILE A 74 15.10 32.18 -11.92
CA ILE A 74 14.03 31.94 -10.94
C ILE A 74 14.56 32.22 -9.54
N GLN A 75 13.82 33.01 -8.78
CA GLN A 75 14.00 33.27 -7.35
C GLN A 75 12.79 32.72 -6.58
N TRP A 76 13.03 31.96 -5.53
CA TRP A 76 12.01 31.29 -4.74
C TRP A 76 11.78 32.00 -3.40
N GLN A 77 10.52 32.22 -3.07
CA GLN A 77 10.07 32.63 -1.74
C GLN A 77 9.21 31.54 -1.10
N PRO A 78 9.30 31.32 0.22
CA PRO A 78 10.03 32.10 1.23
C PRO A 78 11.52 31.75 1.39
N LEU A 79 12.07 30.80 0.62
CA LEU A 79 13.40 30.22 0.86
C LEU A 79 14.59 31.11 0.48
N ASN A 80 14.38 32.18 -0.29
CA ASN A 80 15.43 33.03 -0.87
C ASN A 80 16.49 32.21 -1.64
N GLN A 81 16.05 31.14 -2.31
CA GLN A 81 16.89 30.28 -3.13
C GLN A 81 16.68 30.59 -4.62
N ALA A 82 17.72 30.36 -5.43
CA ALA A 82 17.66 30.55 -6.87
C ALA A 82 17.82 29.22 -7.61
N GLY A 83 17.22 29.12 -8.79
CA GLY A 83 17.34 27.94 -9.67
C GLY A 83 15.99 27.46 -10.19
N SER A 84 16.02 26.77 -11.34
CA SER A 84 14.81 26.19 -11.94
C SER A 84 14.24 25.02 -11.14
N GLN A 85 15.06 24.37 -10.32
CA GLN A 85 14.66 23.25 -9.49
C GLN A 85 15.21 23.40 -8.08
N ILE A 86 14.37 23.20 -7.07
CA ILE A 86 14.76 23.15 -5.66
C ILE A 86 14.07 21.97 -4.96
N VAL A 87 14.71 21.45 -3.90
CA VAL A 87 14.12 20.44 -3.03
C VAL A 87 13.78 21.11 -1.70
N VAL A 88 12.54 20.90 -1.23
CA VAL A 88 12.01 21.52 -0.02
C VAL A 88 11.52 20.48 0.97
N ASN A 89 11.69 20.73 2.26
CA ASN A 89 11.26 19.86 3.36
C ASN A 89 10.32 20.62 4.30
N PRO A 90 9.06 20.90 3.88
CA PRO A 90 8.14 21.70 4.67
C PRO A 90 7.71 20.97 5.95
N ALA A 91 7.74 21.68 7.08
CA ALA A 91 7.17 21.19 8.34
C ALA A 91 5.65 21.46 8.46
N ALA A 92 5.14 22.44 7.71
CA ALA A 92 3.73 22.78 7.60
C ALA A 92 3.37 23.13 6.15
N THR A 93 2.08 23.07 5.79
CA THR A 93 1.61 23.43 4.45
C THR A 93 2.11 24.81 4.07
N THR A 94 2.93 24.87 3.03
CA THR A 94 3.67 26.08 2.64
C THR A 94 3.40 26.39 1.18
N GLN A 95 3.07 27.65 0.89
CA GLN A 95 2.99 28.17 -0.47
C GLN A 95 4.35 28.71 -0.90
N TYR A 96 4.90 28.14 -1.96
CA TYR A 96 6.12 28.59 -2.60
C TYR A 96 5.78 29.48 -3.79
N THR A 97 6.51 30.57 -3.93
CA THR A 97 6.37 31.50 -5.06
C THR A 97 7.67 31.51 -5.85
N ALA A 98 7.59 31.14 -7.13
CA ALA A 98 8.68 31.30 -8.08
C ALA A 98 8.52 32.63 -8.81
N GLN A 99 9.49 33.51 -8.67
CA GLN A 99 9.57 34.78 -9.33
C GLN A 99 10.62 34.71 -10.43
N CYS A 100 10.23 34.99 -11.68
CA CYS A 100 11.16 35.11 -12.79
C CYS A 100 11.74 36.52 -12.80
N VAL A 101 13.06 36.62 -12.62
CA VAL A 101 13.81 37.87 -12.58
C VAL A 101 14.64 37.99 -13.85
N VAL A 102 14.25 38.92 -14.72
CA VAL A 102 14.95 39.25 -15.98
C VAL A 102 15.56 40.64 -15.84
N GLN A 103 16.85 40.77 -16.14
CA GLN A 103 17.54 42.07 -16.07
C GLN A 103 16.91 43.08 -17.03
N GLY A 104 16.61 44.28 -16.53
CA GLY A 104 15.99 45.35 -17.32
C GLY A 104 14.45 45.33 -17.34
N CYS A 105 13.80 44.30 -16.79
CA CYS A 105 12.35 44.31 -16.59
C CYS A 105 11.96 45.17 -15.37
N ALA A 106 10.82 45.86 -15.46
CA ALA A 106 10.24 46.61 -14.35
C ALA A 106 9.44 45.71 -13.41
N ASN A 107 8.79 44.68 -13.98
CA ASN A 107 7.95 43.74 -13.26
C ASN A 107 8.43 42.31 -13.50
N ASN A 108 8.40 41.51 -12.44
CA ASN A 108 8.76 40.11 -12.47
C ASN A 108 7.49 39.26 -12.53
N GLY A 109 7.39 38.37 -13.52
CA GLY A 109 6.33 37.36 -13.57
C GLY A 109 6.51 36.37 -12.42
N PHE A 110 5.41 35.90 -11.84
CA PHE A 110 5.46 34.95 -10.73
C PHE A 110 4.40 33.86 -10.87
N ALA A 111 4.71 32.69 -10.33
CA ALA A 111 3.76 31.60 -10.15
C ALA A 111 3.88 31.01 -8.76
N LYS A 112 2.79 30.42 -8.30
CA LYS A 112 2.65 29.91 -6.93
C LYS A 112 2.33 28.43 -6.99
N GLN A 113 2.94 27.67 -6.10
CA GLN A 113 2.65 26.26 -5.87
C GLN A 113 2.58 26.00 -4.38
N THR A 114 1.54 25.31 -3.96
CA THR A 114 1.36 24.93 -2.55
C THR A 114 1.83 23.49 -2.38
N VAL A 115 2.72 23.25 -1.42
CA VAL A 115 3.03 21.90 -0.95
C VAL A 115 2.24 21.66 0.33
N THR A 116 1.38 20.65 0.31
CA THR A 116 0.50 20.33 1.44
C THR A 116 1.22 19.38 2.39
N VAL A 117 1.31 19.75 3.67
CA VAL A 117 1.82 18.84 4.70
C VAL A 117 0.64 18.15 5.34
N ILE A 118 0.63 16.83 5.27
CA ILE A 118 -0.40 15.99 5.89
C ILE A 118 0.13 15.49 7.22
N ASN A 119 -0.44 16.01 8.30
CA ASN A 119 -0.14 15.53 9.64
C ASN A 119 -0.78 14.15 9.85
N CYS A 120 -0.01 13.23 10.43
CA CYS A 120 -0.43 11.86 10.73
C CYS A 120 -0.76 11.76 12.23
N PRO A 121 -2.00 12.06 12.66
CA PRO A 121 -2.38 11.84 14.05
C PRO A 121 -2.38 10.35 14.35
N THR A 122 -1.87 9.98 15.51
CA THR A 122 -1.95 8.60 15.99
C THR A 122 -3.41 8.26 16.31
N VAL A 123 -3.90 7.14 15.76
CA VAL A 123 -5.24 6.62 16.02
C VAL A 123 -5.18 5.44 16.97
N SER A 124 -6.14 5.36 17.90
CA SER A 124 -6.32 4.19 18.76
C SER A 124 -7.07 3.11 17.99
N LEU A 125 -6.38 2.02 17.63
CA LEU A 125 -6.96 0.90 16.91
C LEU A 125 -7.47 -0.16 17.90
N THR A 126 -8.76 -0.47 17.86
CA THR A 126 -9.33 -1.59 18.62
C THR A 126 -9.41 -2.80 17.73
N VAL A 127 -8.84 -3.92 18.17
CA VAL A 127 -8.73 -5.16 17.39
C VAL A 127 -9.38 -6.29 18.16
N THR A 128 -10.30 -7.01 17.52
CA THR A 128 -11.01 -8.14 18.10
C THR A 128 -11.05 -9.31 17.13
N ALA A 129 -11.24 -10.52 17.68
CA ALA A 129 -11.34 -11.75 16.91
C ALA A 129 -12.59 -12.51 17.34
N ASN A 130 -13.29 -13.11 16.37
CA ASN A 130 -14.42 -13.98 16.65
C ASN A 130 -14.40 -15.19 15.70
N PRO A 131 -14.25 -16.42 16.23
CA PRO A 131 -14.01 -16.77 17.64
C PRO A 131 -12.54 -16.53 18.08
N THR A 132 -12.28 -16.41 19.40
CA THR A 132 -10.92 -16.23 19.95
C THR A 132 -10.13 -17.53 20.12
N LEU A 133 -10.81 -18.67 19.97
CA LEU A 133 -10.25 -20.01 20.02
C LEU A 133 -10.79 -20.80 18.82
N VAL A 134 -9.89 -21.35 18.00
CA VAL A 134 -10.25 -22.14 16.82
C VAL A 134 -9.49 -23.46 16.78
N LYS A 135 -10.07 -24.46 16.12
CA LYS A 135 -9.35 -25.71 15.81
C LYS A 135 -8.38 -25.49 14.65
N TYR A 136 -7.43 -26.41 14.50
CA TYR A 136 -6.49 -26.41 13.39
C TYR A 136 -7.20 -26.26 12.03
N GLY A 137 -6.79 -25.26 11.23
CA GLY A 137 -7.31 -25.00 9.89
C GLY A 137 -8.67 -24.29 9.84
N GLN A 138 -9.33 -24.08 10.97
CA GLN A 138 -10.55 -23.27 11.01
C GLN A 138 -10.26 -21.80 10.81
N SER A 139 -11.23 -21.10 10.23
CA SER A 139 -11.18 -19.67 10.00
C SER A 139 -11.65 -18.86 11.20
N VAL A 140 -11.05 -17.69 11.36
CA VAL A 140 -11.43 -16.67 12.34
C VAL A 140 -11.76 -15.37 11.62
N ASN A 141 -12.79 -14.66 12.09
CA ASN A 141 -13.06 -13.30 11.67
C ASN A 141 -12.27 -12.33 12.56
N LEU A 142 -11.43 -11.52 11.94
CA LEU A 142 -10.69 -10.46 12.60
C LEU A 142 -11.36 -9.12 12.29
N PHE A 143 -11.59 -8.32 13.33
CA PHE A 143 -12.19 -7.01 13.25
C PHE A 143 -11.18 -5.98 13.75
N ALA A 144 -11.09 -4.86 13.05
CA ALA A 144 -10.37 -3.68 13.46
C ALA A 144 -11.27 -2.45 13.32
N SER A 145 -11.34 -1.62 14.36
CA SER A 145 -12.09 -0.36 14.40
C SER A 145 -11.19 0.79 14.89
N GLY A 146 -11.47 2.01 14.41
CA GLY A 146 -10.68 3.21 14.72
C GLY A 146 -9.82 3.75 13.56
N CYS A 147 -9.82 3.08 12.40
CA CYS A 147 -9.09 3.52 11.20
C CYS A 147 -10.01 4.28 10.22
N ASN A 148 -10.42 5.51 10.56
CA ASN A 148 -11.42 6.26 9.77
C ASN A 148 -10.84 6.88 8.47
N ASN A 149 -9.54 7.21 8.46
CA ASN A 149 -8.88 7.94 7.36
C ASN A 149 -7.83 7.08 6.63
N GLY A 150 -8.00 5.76 6.67
CA GLY A 150 -7.02 4.83 6.16
C GLY A 150 -7.61 3.46 5.85
N THR A 151 -6.73 2.53 5.53
CA THR A 151 -7.02 1.14 5.27
C THR A 151 -6.27 0.29 6.29
N VAL A 152 -6.94 -0.71 6.85
CA VAL A 152 -6.33 -1.66 7.77
C VAL A 152 -5.57 -2.73 6.97
N SER A 153 -4.29 -2.92 7.30
CA SER A 153 -3.45 -4.00 6.78
C SER A 153 -3.09 -4.94 7.92
N TRP A 154 -3.27 -6.24 7.70
CA TRP A 154 -3.02 -7.27 8.70
C TRP A 154 -1.68 -7.96 8.48
N SER A 155 -1.07 -8.47 9.55
CA SER A 155 0.13 -9.31 9.49
C SER A 155 -0.07 -10.62 8.71
N SER A 156 -1.31 -11.04 8.49
CA SER A 156 -1.66 -12.17 7.62
C SER A 156 -1.57 -11.85 6.12
N GLY A 157 -1.33 -10.59 5.74
CA GLY A 157 -1.34 -10.12 4.35
C GLY A 157 -2.73 -9.66 3.88
N ASN A 158 -3.78 -9.89 4.65
CA ASN A 158 -5.12 -9.41 4.32
C ASN A 158 -5.27 -7.89 4.52
N VAL A 159 -6.22 -7.31 3.80
CA VAL A 159 -6.55 -5.88 3.86
C VAL A 159 -8.03 -5.72 4.16
N GLY A 160 -8.37 -4.74 5.00
CA GLY A 160 -9.75 -4.41 5.37
C GLY A 160 -10.20 -4.92 6.74
N SER A 161 -11.47 -4.68 7.07
CA SER A 161 -12.12 -5.10 8.30
C SER A 161 -13.63 -5.24 8.03
N PRO A 162 -14.25 -6.40 8.29
CA PRO A 162 -13.65 -7.63 8.80
C PRO A 162 -12.75 -8.32 7.76
N THR A 163 -11.85 -9.19 8.24
CA THR A 163 -11.10 -10.12 7.39
C THR A 163 -11.16 -11.54 7.95
N ILE A 164 -10.98 -12.53 7.06
CA ILE A 164 -11.05 -13.95 7.40
C ILE A 164 -9.67 -14.56 7.18
N THR A 165 -9.17 -15.30 8.16
CA THR A 165 -7.89 -16.02 8.06
C THR A 165 -7.97 -17.35 8.79
N SER A 166 -7.19 -18.34 8.34
CA SER A 166 -7.14 -19.68 8.95
C SER A 166 -5.96 -19.79 9.90
N ILE A 167 -6.14 -20.50 11.02
CA ILE A 167 -5.13 -20.64 12.07
C ILE A 167 -4.45 -22.01 12.01
N TYR A 168 -3.13 -21.99 12.04
CA TYR A 168 -2.28 -23.17 12.00
C TYR A 168 -1.24 -23.07 13.12
N GLY A 169 -1.61 -23.43 14.35
CA GLY A 169 -0.71 -23.34 15.51
C GLY A 169 -1.43 -23.34 16.86
N ALA A 170 -0.66 -23.19 17.95
CA ALA A 170 -1.17 -23.12 19.32
C ALA A 170 -1.73 -21.74 19.70
N ALA A 171 -1.10 -20.69 19.18
CA ALA A 171 -1.57 -19.31 19.30
C ALA A 171 -0.93 -18.51 18.18
N THR A 172 -1.72 -17.65 17.54
CA THR A 172 -1.24 -16.73 16.51
C THR A 172 -1.61 -15.31 16.92
N ILE A 173 -0.61 -14.42 16.89
CA ILE A 173 -0.82 -13.00 17.16
C ILE A 173 -1.04 -12.31 15.81
N PHE A 174 -2.19 -11.66 15.66
CA PHE A 174 -2.47 -10.81 14.50
C PHE A 174 -2.24 -9.36 14.87
N THR A 175 -1.47 -8.67 14.02
CA THR A 175 -1.25 -7.23 14.12
C THR A 175 -1.99 -6.54 13.00
N ALA A 176 -2.88 -5.62 13.35
CA ALA A 176 -3.55 -4.72 12.42
C ALA A 176 -2.82 -3.37 12.44
N THR A 177 -2.47 -2.86 11.27
CA THR A 177 -1.87 -1.54 11.09
C THR A 177 -2.79 -0.67 10.25
N CYS A 178 -3.16 0.49 10.76
CA CYS A 178 -3.90 1.49 10.00
C CYS A 178 -2.95 2.31 9.13
N LYS A 179 -3.13 2.25 7.81
CA LYS A 179 -2.28 2.93 6.83
C LYS A 179 -3.09 3.93 6.02
N SER A 180 -2.50 5.05 5.65
CA SER A 180 -3.05 6.01 4.69
C SER A 180 -1.98 6.39 3.66
N LEU A 181 -2.36 7.03 2.56
CA LEU A 181 -1.49 7.31 1.42
C LEU A 181 -0.18 8.02 1.81
N TYR A 182 -0.25 8.91 2.80
CA TYR A 182 0.89 9.71 3.28
C TYR A 182 1.34 9.34 4.70
N CYS A 183 0.60 8.45 5.36
CA CYS A 183 0.78 8.08 6.76
C CYS A 183 0.78 6.55 6.87
N PRO A 184 1.94 5.88 6.72
CA PRO A 184 1.99 4.42 6.71
C PRO A 184 1.64 3.81 8.07
N ASP A 185 1.85 4.55 9.17
CA ASP A 185 1.68 4.06 10.54
C ASP A 185 0.82 5.02 11.37
N LEU A 186 -0.49 5.06 11.10
CA LEU A 186 -1.42 5.86 11.90
C LEU A 186 -1.67 5.21 13.27
N GLY A 187 -1.57 3.89 13.37
CA GLY A 187 -1.79 3.18 14.62
C GLY A 187 -1.78 1.68 14.43
N THR A 188 -1.43 0.96 15.49
CA THR A 188 -1.36 -0.50 15.50
C THR A 188 -2.18 -1.06 16.66
N GLY A 189 -2.82 -2.19 16.42
CA GLY A 189 -3.45 -2.98 17.47
C GLY A 189 -3.20 -4.46 17.24
N THR A 190 -3.24 -5.24 18.30
CA THR A 190 -2.96 -6.68 18.25
C THR A 190 -4.09 -7.48 18.87
N VAL A 191 -4.35 -8.66 18.33
CA VAL A 191 -5.24 -9.65 18.92
C VAL A 191 -4.58 -11.01 18.90
N VAL A 192 -4.76 -11.78 19.98
CA VAL A 192 -4.30 -13.16 20.06
C VAL A 192 -5.46 -14.08 19.75
N VAL A 193 -5.26 -14.98 18.79
CA VAL A 193 -6.19 -16.07 18.50
C VAL A 193 -5.53 -17.35 18.97
N GLY A 194 -6.15 -18.02 19.94
CA GLY A 194 -5.74 -19.34 20.37
C GLY A 194 -6.07 -20.34 19.27
N GLY A 195 -5.11 -21.19 18.92
CA GLY A 195 -5.34 -22.36 18.11
C GLY A 195 -5.21 -23.60 18.99
N GLN A 196 -6.20 -24.48 18.99
CA GLN A 196 -6.00 -25.79 19.62
C GLN A 196 -5.07 -26.60 18.72
N THR A 197 -3.82 -26.82 19.17
CA THR A 197 -2.89 -27.75 18.52
C THR A 197 -3.48 -29.15 18.58
N GLY A 198 -3.59 -29.78 17.41
CA GLY A 198 -4.18 -31.09 17.28
C GLY A 198 -5.66 -31.03 16.92
N CYS A 199 -5.99 -31.76 15.87
CA CYS A 199 -7.35 -32.22 15.64
C CYS A 199 -7.77 -33.13 16.83
N LEU A 200 -9.04 -33.24 17.19
CA LEU A 200 -9.48 -34.19 18.23
C LEU A 200 -9.57 -35.59 17.65
N PRO A 201 -9.47 -36.66 18.47
CA PRO A 201 -9.81 -38.01 18.03
C PRO A 201 -11.23 -38.01 17.43
N GLY A 202 -11.38 -38.43 16.16
CA GLY A 202 -12.63 -38.36 15.40
C GLY A 202 -12.59 -37.42 14.19
N ASP A 203 -11.58 -36.54 14.08
CA ASP A 203 -11.44 -35.58 12.98
C ASP A 203 -10.78 -36.20 11.73
N VAL A 204 -10.78 -35.44 10.62
CA VAL A 204 -10.08 -35.81 9.38
C VAL A 204 -8.64 -35.30 9.43
N LEU A 205 -7.66 -36.19 9.45
CA LEU A 205 -6.23 -35.86 9.36
C LEU A 205 -5.79 -35.85 7.90
N ILE A 206 -5.09 -34.78 7.53
CA ILE A 206 -4.56 -34.60 6.18
C ILE A 206 -3.05 -34.84 6.22
N THR A 207 -2.53 -35.55 5.21
CA THR A 207 -1.09 -35.71 5.01
C THR A 207 -0.43 -34.36 4.68
N LYS A 208 0.68 -34.03 5.35
CA LYS A 208 1.46 -32.81 5.13
C LYS A 208 2.66 -33.05 4.21
N GLN A 209 3.32 -34.19 4.38
CA GLN A 209 4.59 -34.52 3.72
C GLN A 209 4.81 -36.04 3.70
N ASN A 210 5.83 -36.49 2.97
CA ASN A 210 6.34 -37.85 3.07
C ASN A 210 6.88 -38.11 4.48
N GLY A 211 6.61 -39.30 5.03
CA GLY A 211 7.07 -39.59 6.38
C GLY A 211 6.50 -40.87 6.97
N ALA A 212 6.88 -41.14 8.22
CA ALA A 212 6.33 -42.27 8.96
C ALA A 212 4.90 -41.95 9.39
N TRP A 213 4.01 -42.95 9.35
CA TRP A 213 2.64 -42.81 9.84
C TRP A 213 2.60 -42.48 11.34
N SER A 214 3.55 -43.04 12.07
CA SER A 214 3.80 -42.80 13.49
C SER A 214 4.62 -41.53 13.77
N ASP A 215 4.86 -40.68 12.77
CA ASP A 215 5.47 -39.36 12.99
C ASP A 215 4.37 -38.29 12.91
N ALA A 216 4.18 -37.56 14.01
CA ALA A 216 3.25 -36.46 14.11
C ALA A 216 3.53 -35.34 13.09
N SER A 217 4.78 -35.18 12.65
CA SER A 217 5.20 -34.18 11.66
C SER A 217 4.68 -34.47 10.25
N THR A 218 4.38 -35.73 9.95
CA THR A 218 3.80 -36.20 8.68
C THR A 218 2.37 -35.67 8.48
N TRP A 219 1.72 -35.27 9.57
CA TRP A 219 0.31 -34.90 9.59
C TRP A 219 0.14 -33.40 9.77
N VAL A 220 -0.78 -32.84 9.00
CA VAL A 220 -1.17 -31.42 9.08
C VAL A 220 -1.59 -31.05 10.50
N CYS A 221 -2.32 -31.94 11.19
CA CYS A 221 -2.77 -31.76 12.56
C CYS A 221 -1.65 -31.87 13.63
N GLY A 222 -0.41 -32.24 13.28
CA GLY A 222 0.70 -32.37 14.24
C GLY A 222 0.50 -33.48 15.28
N ARG A 223 -0.30 -34.51 14.97
CA ARG A 223 -0.52 -35.70 15.81
C ARG A 223 -0.67 -36.95 14.94
N MET A 224 -0.43 -38.11 15.53
CA MET A 224 -0.65 -39.40 14.87
C MET A 224 -2.15 -39.70 14.73
N PRO A 225 -2.60 -40.33 13.62
CA PRO A 225 -3.94 -40.88 13.48
C PRO A 225 -4.23 -41.97 14.52
N THR A 226 -5.47 -42.01 14.98
CA THR A 226 -6.04 -42.96 15.95
C THR A 226 -7.17 -43.77 15.30
N SER A 227 -7.66 -44.80 15.98
CA SER A 227 -8.76 -45.65 15.50
C SER A 227 -10.09 -44.91 15.27
N SER A 228 -10.24 -43.69 15.78
CA SER A 228 -11.40 -42.83 15.55
C SER A 228 -11.26 -41.88 14.35
N ASP A 229 -10.06 -41.71 13.80
CA ASP A 229 -9.77 -40.67 12.81
C ASP A 229 -9.97 -41.09 11.37
N ILE A 230 -10.41 -40.15 10.53
CA ILE A 230 -10.40 -40.35 9.08
C ILE A 230 -9.08 -39.79 8.55
N VAL A 231 -8.39 -40.51 7.68
CA VAL A 231 -7.16 -40.01 7.02
C VAL A 231 -7.48 -39.65 5.57
N TYR A 232 -7.18 -38.41 5.19
CA TYR A 232 -7.32 -37.91 3.84
C TYR A 232 -5.94 -37.69 3.22
N ILE A 233 -5.67 -38.38 2.11
CA ILE A 233 -4.42 -38.25 1.38
C ILE A 233 -4.63 -37.26 0.24
N SER A 234 -4.17 -36.03 0.46
CA SER A 234 -4.47 -34.86 -0.37
C SER A 234 -3.57 -34.69 -1.60
N HIS A 235 -2.44 -35.38 -1.63
CA HIS A 235 -1.41 -35.26 -2.65
C HIS A 235 -0.57 -36.55 -2.68
N GLN A 236 0.29 -36.71 -3.67
CA GLN A 236 1.18 -37.86 -3.69
C GLN A 236 2.16 -37.82 -2.52
N VAL A 237 2.03 -38.81 -1.64
CA VAL A 237 2.94 -39.02 -0.52
C VAL A 237 3.29 -40.49 -0.37
N THR A 238 4.49 -40.74 0.15
CA THR A 238 4.90 -42.08 0.62
C THR A 238 4.79 -42.10 2.13
N LEU A 239 3.96 -43.01 2.65
CA LEU A 239 3.75 -43.19 4.08
C LEU A 239 4.27 -44.56 4.52
N TYR A 240 5.13 -44.54 5.54
CA TYR A 240 5.65 -45.77 6.13
C TYR A 240 4.79 -46.17 7.33
N VAL A 241 3.93 -47.19 7.16
CA VAL A 241 3.26 -47.84 8.30
C VAL A 241 4.25 -48.88 8.82
N ASN A 242 4.64 -48.80 10.10
CA ASN A 242 5.61 -49.70 10.76
C ASN A 242 7.12 -49.44 10.48
N ALA A 243 7.54 -48.19 10.22
CA ALA A 243 8.93 -47.86 9.88
C ALA A 243 10.00 -48.13 10.96
N SER A 244 9.62 -48.20 12.23
CA SER A 244 10.58 -48.15 13.35
C SER A 244 11.00 -49.51 13.91
N GLY A 245 10.50 -50.64 13.39
CA GLY A 245 10.80 -51.96 13.98
C GLY A 245 10.25 -52.17 15.40
N THR A 246 9.44 -51.23 15.93
CA THR A 246 8.91 -51.24 17.30
C THR A 246 7.46 -51.71 17.41
N GLY A 247 6.86 -52.26 16.34
CA GLY A 247 5.49 -52.81 16.40
C GLY A 247 4.36 -51.78 16.58
N THR A 248 4.61 -50.49 16.35
CA THR A 248 3.58 -49.45 16.40
C THR A 248 2.77 -49.40 15.10
N SER A 249 1.63 -50.11 15.10
CA SER A 249 0.63 -50.09 14.04
C SER A 249 0.02 -48.69 13.86
N GLY A 250 -0.13 -48.23 12.61
CA GLY A 250 -0.89 -47.03 12.30
C GLY A 250 -2.40 -47.31 12.38
N TYR A 251 -3.15 -46.49 13.11
CA TYR A 251 -4.60 -46.65 13.27
C TYR A 251 -5.36 -45.53 12.55
N ALA A 252 -6.41 -45.88 11.80
CA ALA A 252 -7.38 -44.95 11.24
C ALA A 252 -8.75 -45.63 11.16
N LYS A 253 -9.82 -44.87 11.40
CA LYS A 253 -11.21 -45.29 11.20
C LYS A 253 -11.51 -45.54 9.72
N PHE A 254 -11.00 -44.66 8.85
CA PHE A 254 -11.20 -44.76 7.40
C PHE A 254 -10.10 -44.00 6.65
N ILE A 255 -9.74 -44.45 5.45
CA ILE A 255 -8.77 -43.78 4.59
C ILE A 255 -9.48 -43.35 3.31
N ILE A 256 -9.45 -42.05 3.01
CA ILE A 256 -10.01 -41.45 1.80
C ILE A 256 -8.85 -41.10 0.86
N GLN A 257 -8.86 -41.70 -0.32
CA GLN A 257 -7.98 -41.32 -1.42
C GLN A 257 -8.54 -40.10 -2.17
N GLY A 258 -7.67 -39.13 -2.49
CA GLY A 258 -7.97 -38.09 -3.47
C GLY A 258 -8.08 -38.65 -4.90
N ARG A 259 -8.52 -37.80 -5.85
CA ARG A 259 -8.85 -38.15 -7.25
C ARG A 259 -7.71 -38.81 -8.03
N ASP A 260 -6.47 -38.65 -7.57
CA ASP A 260 -5.24 -39.08 -8.25
C ASP A 260 -4.47 -40.18 -7.49
N GLY A 261 -5.06 -40.77 -6.43
CA GLY A 261 -4.35 -41.70 -5.54
C GLY A 261 -4.79 -43.15 -5.64
N THR A 262 -3.89 -44.08 -5.99
CA THR A 262 -4.10 -45.54 -5.81
C THR A 262 -3.34 -46.03 -4.59
N LEU A 263 -3.99 -46.66 -3.60
CA LEU A 263 -3.31 -47.24 -2.42
C LEU A 263 -2.70 -48.58 -2.82
N ILE A 264 -1.37 -48.64 -2.88
CA ILE A 264 -0.64 -49.91 -2.98
C ILE A 264 -0.06 -50.20 -1.60
N TYR A 265 -0.43 -51.34 -1.04
CA TYR A 265 0.23 -51.91 0.13
C TYR A 265 1.40 -52.76 -0.37
N ASP A 266 2.63 -52.44 0.04
CA ASP A 266 3.76 -53.35 -0.18
C ASP A 266 3.87 -54.39 0.95
N ASN A 267 4.62 -55.46 0.70
CA ASN A 267 4.86 -56.54 1.66
C ASN A 267 5.65 -56.09 2.92
N LEU A 268 6.03 -54.81 3.00
CA LEU A 268 6.72 -54.17 4.11
C LEU A 268 5.81 -53.19 4.87
N SER A 269 4.47 -53.30 4.70
CA SER A 269 3.47 -52.41 5.30
C SER A 269 3.57 -50.95 4.84
N LYS A 270 4.19 -50.66 3.70
CA LYS A 270 4.22 -49.29 3.17
C LYS A 270 2.96 -49.02 2.39
N ILE A 271 2.42 -47.81 2.56
CA ILE A 271 1.38 -47.28 1.69
C ILE A 271 2.08 -46.44 0.63
N ILE A 272 2.06 -46.93 -0.60
CA ILE A 272 2.68 -46.28 -1.78
C ILE A 272 1.57 -45.89 -2.74
N ILE A 273 1.59 -44.63 -3.18
CA ILE A 273 0.70 -44.15 -4.23
C ILE A 273 1.50 -43.99 -5.53
N PRO A 274 1.22 -44.76 -6.60
CA PRO A 274 1.88 -44.61 -7.88
C PRO A 274 1.44 -43.31 -8.57
N GLN A 275 2.40 -42.60 -9.19
CA GLN A 275 2.08 -41.56 -10.18
C GLN A 275 1.44 -42.26 -11.39
N ASN A 276 0.29 -41.80 -11.83
CA ASN A 276 -0.10 -41.92 -13.24
C ASN A 276 0.05 -40.56 -13.90
#